data_AF-A0A931YAI4-F1
#
_entry.id   AF-A0A931YAI4-F1
#
_cell.length_a   1.000
_cell.length_b   1.000
_cell.length_c   1.000
_cell.angle_alpha   90.00
_cell.angle_beta   90.00
_cell.angle_gamma   90.00
#
_symmetry.space_group_name_H-M   'P 1'
#
loop_
_entity.id
_entity.type
_entity.pdbx_description
1 polymer ?
#
loop_
_entity_poly.entity_id
_entity_poly.type
_entity_poly.pdbx_seq_one_letter_code
_entity_poly.pdbx_strand_id
1 'polypeptide(L)'
;MEEEKFYSQSDYELIDISKKAAEEYERLKLEPLSGIETTKLAAKFYEILGPELGCRLAESNIILLMSGMKGYADMPWIKLDKEKMEKLEHANSQLENFGLEIICPKKLEGDSIISGITVVNFKGVERKSKITRIPGVPQYDSKLGKDGLIRWRKEFDSSLKEAQKTGKIPKAVDLEILFEGIIFGYPDQAIIDFEKCLRTGRIHEDLIEADIISSIPEAEKYQGAVPEFDYYPEHKDNPEIVEYISNAKNILNDFYQSDWFKELSQRKEFQESRQEAAQIERAGFLKKN
;
A
#
# COMPACT_ATOMS: atom_id res chain seq x y z
N MET A 1 46.01 2.15 -11.86
CA MET A 1 45.13 1.96 -13.02
C MET A 1 43.73 1.90 -12.46
N GLU A 2 43.04 3.03 -12.48
CA GLU A 2 41.65 3.15 -12.10
C GLU A 2 40.81 2.68 -13.30
N GLU A 3 39.98 1.68 -13.11
CA GLU A 3 38.98 1.29 -14.09
C GLU A 3 37.78 2.22 -13.93
N GLU A 4 37.73 3.28 -14.74
CA GLU A 4 36.50 4.02 -15.00
C GLU A 4 35.48 3.07 -15.63
N LYS A 5 34.49 2.63 -14.85
CA LYS A 5 33.30 1.97 -15.38
C LYS A 5 32.46 3.01 -16.12
N PHE A 6 32.60 3.04 -17.44
CA PHE A 6 31.67 3.70 -18.34
C PHE A 6 30.28 3.07 -18.19
N TYR A 7 29.36 3.83 -17.59
CA TYR A 7 27.92 3.55 -17.68
C TYR A 7 27.51 3.69 -19.15
N SER A 8 26.80 2.70 -19.69
CA SER A 8 26.32 2.75 -21.07
C SER A 8 25.22 3.79 -21.22
N GLN A 9 25.11 4.40 -22.41
CA GLN A 9 24.06 5.38 -22.75
C GLN A 9 22.62 4.88 -22.47
N SER A 10 22.41 3.56 -22.39
CA SER A 10 21.12 2.94 -22.02
C SER A 10 20.65 3.27 -20.60
N ASP A 11 21.57 3.56 -19.67
CA ASP A 11 21.23 3.84 -18.27
C ASP A 11 20.73 5.28 -18.09
N TYR A 12 21.01 6.16 -19.06
CA TYR A 12 20.60 7.57 -19.07
C TYR A 12 19.28 7.82 -19.82
N GLU A 13 18.80 6.87 -20.64
CA GLU A 13 17.59 7.07 -21.46
C GLU A 13 16.26 6.96 -20.68
N LEU A 14 16.28 6.52 -19.41
CA LEU A 14 15.11 6.57 -18.53
C LEU A 14 14.79 7.99 -18.01
N ILE A 15 15.69 8.96 -18.22
CA ILE A 15 15.63 10.27 -17.55
C ILE A 15 14.92 11.35 -18.40
N ASP A 16 14.80 11.21 -19.73
CA ASP A 16 14.33 12.30 -20.59
C ASP A 16 12.94 12.06 -21.24
N ILE A 17 11.95 11.74 -20.41
CA ILE A 17 10.51 11.77 -20.75
C ILE A 17 9.85 13.02 -20.10
N SER A 18 10.54 14.16 -20.11
CA SER A 18 10.32 15.17 -19.06
C SER A 18 9.29 16.27 -19.35
N LYS A 19 8.72 16.39 -20.57
CA LYS A 19 7.73 17.46 -20.87
C LYS A 19 6.36 17.03 -21.37
N LYS A 20 6.27 16.08 -22.32
CA LYS A 20 4.96 15.58 -22.79
C LYS A 20 4.28 14.65 -21.78
N ALA A 21 5.05 13.90 -21.00
CA ALA A 21 4.50 13.04 -19.96
C ALA A 21 3.99 13.84 -18.74
N ALA A 22 4.49 15.05 -18.49
CA ALA A 22 3.99 15.88 -17.38
C ALA A 22 2.55 16.38 -17.62
N GLU A 23 2.23 16.76 -18.87
CA GLU A 23 0.87 17.20 -19.24
C GLU A 23 -0.14 16.03 -19.28
N GLU A 24 0.32 14.83 -19.63
CA GLU A 24 -0.50 13.60 -19.61
C GLU A 24 -0.65 13.03 -18.19
N TYR A 25 0.37 13.21 -17.33
CA TYR A 25 0.37 12.88 -15.90
C TYR A 25 -0.69 13.68 -15.13
N GLU A 26 -0.76 15.00 -15.31
CA GLU A 26 -1.79 15.86 -14.69
C GLU A 26 -3.21 15.50 -15.16
N ARG A 27 -3.36 15.06 -16.41
CA ARG A 27 -4.67 14.72 -16.98
C ARG A 27 -5.20 13.35 -16.52
N LEU A 28 -4.30 12.42 -16.18
CA LEU A 28 -4.63 11.05 -15.80
C LEU A 28 -4.64 10.83 -14.28
N LYS A 29 -4.23 11.83 -13.48
CA LYS A 29 -4.10 11.72 -12.04
C LYS A 29 -5.46 11.55 -11.38
N LEU A 30 -5.71 10.33 -10.90
CA LEU A 30 -6.68 10.12 -9.84
C LEU A 30 -5.98 10.57 -8.56
N GLU A 31 -6.37 11.74 -8.06
CA GLU A 31 -5.85 12.21 -6.79
C GLU A 31 -6.37 11.33 -5.65
N PRO A 32 -5.53 11.06 -4.64
CA PRO A 32 -6.00 10.46 -3.41
C PRO A 32 -7.02 11.38 -2.74
N LEU A 33 -7.88 10.79 -1.90
CA LEU A 33 -8.76 11.55 -1.02
C LEU A 33 -7.93 12.42 -0.07
N SER A 34 -8.46 13.60 0.26
CA SER A 34 -7.95 14.39 1.37
C SER A 34 -8.13 13.65 2.70
N GLY A 35 -7.35 13.99 3.74
CA GLY A 35 -7.51 13.36 5.05
C GLY A 35 -8.90 13.54 5.67
N ILE A 36 -9.58 14.65 5.36
CA ILE A 36 -10.99 14.87 5.75
C ILE A 36 -11.93 13.87 5.07
N GLU A 37 -11.76 13.62 3.78
CA GLU A 37 -12.56 12.65 3.04
C GLU A 37 -12.24 11.22 3.48
N THR A 38 -10.96 10.91 3.73
CA THR A 38 -10.52 9.64 4.31
C THR A 38 -11.14 9.41 5.69
N THR A 39 -11.23 10.44 6.54
CA THR A 39 -11.91 10.37 7.84
C THR A 39 -13.39 10.01 7.67
N LYS A 40 -14.11 10.65 6.75
CA LYS A 40 -15.52 10.34 6.48
C LYS A 40 -15.71 8.91 5.98
N LEU A 41 -14.78 8.41 5.16
CA LEU A 41 -14.82 7.03 4.68
C LEU A 41 -14.56 6.05 5.83
N ALA A 42 -13.52 6.29 6.63
CA ALA A 42 -13.19 5.47 7.79
C ALA A 42 -14.33 5.42 8.81
N ALA A 43 -15.02 6.55 9.04
CA ALA A 43 -16.19 6.61 9.92
C ALA A 43 -17.31 5.68 9.46
N LYS A 44 -17.67 5.72 8.18
CA LYS A 44 -18.68 4.80 7.60
C LYS A 44 -18.24 3.35 7.69
N PHE A 45 -16.97 3.09 7.40
CA PHE A 45 -16.40 1.75 7.44
C PHE A 45 -16.40 1.20 8.87
N TYR A 46 -16.11 2.04 9.87
CA TYR A 46 -16.17 1.69 11.28
C TYR A 46 -17.59 1.36 11.75
N GLU A 47 -18.60 2.10 11.28
CA GLU A 47 -20.01 1.79 11.57
C GLU A 47 -20.41 0.39 11.06
N ILE A 48 -19.87 -0.02 9.90
CA ILE A 48 -20.15 -1.33 9.28
C ILE A 48 -19.41 -2.46 10.02
N LEU A 49 -18.13 -2.25 10.34
CA LEU A 49 -17.29 -3.29 10.95
C LEU A 49 -17.47 -3.42 12.46
N GLY A 50 -17.90 -2.36 13.13
CA GLY A 50 -17.92 -2.27 14.58
C GLY A 50 -16.51 -2.17 15.21
N PRO A 51 -16.42 -2.07 16.55
CA PRO A 51 -15.16 -1.82 17.24
C PRO A 51 -14.11 -2.91 17.08
N GLU A 52 -14.52 -4.19 17.09
CA GLU A 52 -13.59 -5.33 17.06
C GLU A 52 -12.69 -5.34 15.82
N LEU A 53 -13.28 -5.13 14.64
CA LEU A 53 -12.56 -5.10 13.37
C LEU A 53 -12.21 -3.67 12.95
N GLY A 54 -13.11 -2.72 13.20
CA GLY A 54 -12.95 -1.31 12.84
C GLY A 54 -11.80 -0.62 13.56
N CYS A 55 -11.33 -1.16 14.70
CA CYS A 55 -10.16 -0.60 15.38
C CYS A 55 -8.89 -0.60 14.53
N ARG A 56 -8.76 -1.50 13.54
CA ARG A 56 -7.63 -1.56 12.60
C ARG A 56 -7.71 -0.49 11.49
N LEU A 57 -8.87 0.17 11.30
CA LEU A 57 -9.01 1.26 10.33
C LEU A 57 -8.23 2.52 10.72
N ALA A 58 -7.84 2.62 12.00
CA ALA A 58 -6.97 3.67 12.49
C ALA A 58 -5.49 3.44 12.15
N GLU A 59 -5.14 2.32 11.51
CA GLU A 59 -3.74 2.04 11.17
C GLU A 59 -3.28 2.87 9.97
N SER A 60 -2.08 3.45 10.03
CA SER A 60 -1.58 4.39 9.04
C SER A 60 -1.52 3.78 7.63
N ASN A 61 -1.12 2.51 7.51
CA ASN A 61 -1.14 1.78 6.24
C ASN A 61 -2.58 1.65 5.67
N ILE A 62 -3.58 1.43 6.54
CA ILE A 62 -4.99 1.34 6.16
C ILE A 62 -5.57 2.71 5.81
N ILE A 63 -5.20 3.76 6.53
CA ILE A 63 -5.62 5.14 6.22
C ILE A 63 -5.07 5.56 4.85
N LEU A 64 -3.79 5.29 4.58
CA LEU A 64 -3.19 5.55 3.27
C LEU A 64 -3.85 4.70 2.17
N LEU A 65 -4.22 3.45 2.45
CA LEU A 65 -5.03 2.66 1.51
C LEU A 65 -6.41 3.28 1.27
N MET A 66 -7.16 3.64 2.31
CA MET A 66 -8.50 4.21 2.18
C MET A 66 -8.47 5.54 1.41
N SER A 67 -7.39 6.31 1.55
CA SER A 67 -7.19 7.52 0.75
C SER A 67 -6.95 7.24 -0.74
N GLY A 68 -6.58 6.03 -1.13
CA GLY A 68 -6.18 5.70 -2.50
C GLY A 68 -4.71 5.97 -2.80
N MET A 69 -3.90 6.32 -1.79
CA MET A 69 -2.44 6.36 -1.92
C MET A 69 -1.85 4.97 -2.15
N LYS A 70 -2.44 3.94 -1.52
CA LYS A 70 -2.07 2.52 -1.68
C LYS A 70 -3.20 1.74 -2.34
N GLY A 71 -2.85 0.77 -3.18
CA GLY A 71 -3.83 -0.17 -3.72
C GLY A 71 -4.17 -1.29 -2.75
N TYR A 72 -3.22 -1.66 -1.89
CA TYR A 72 -3.31 -2.79 -0.97
C TYR A 72 -2.68 -2.49 0.38
N ALA A 73 -3.24 -3.09 1.43
CA ALA A 73 -2.70 -3.07 2.77
C ALA A 73 -3.19 -4.30 3.54
N ASP A 74 -2.28 -4.87 4.32
CA ASP A 74 -2.57 -6.04 5.14
C ASP A 74 -2.89 -5.64 6.58
N MET A 75 -3.87 -6.31 7.15
CA MET A 75 -4.13 -6.36 8.59
C MET A 75 -3.78 -7.77 9.06
N PRO A 76 -2.54 -8.02 9.51
CA PRO A 76 -2.12 -9.36 9.87
C PRO A 76 -2.76 -9.82 11.18
N TRP A 77 -2.86 -11.14 11.35
CA TRP A 77 -3.18 -11.77 12.64
C TRP A 77 -4.55 -11.41 13.25
N ILE A 78 -5.61 -11.44 12.45
CA ILE A 78 -6.99 -11.29 12.94
C ILE A 78 -7.56 -12.65 13.32
N LYS A 79 -8.13 -12.75 14.53
CA LYS A 79 -8.93 -13.90 14.93
C LYS A 79 -10.32 -13.80 14.29
N LEU A 80 -10.59 -14.69 13.34
CA LEU A 80 -11.83 -14.78 12.60
C LEU A 80 -12.63 -15.98 13.09
N ASP A 81 -13.86 -15.74 13.49
CA ASP A 81 -14.88 -16.75 13.78
C ASP A 81 -16.02 -16.63 12.74
N LYS A 82 -17.02 -17.51 12.83
CA LYS A 82 -18.13 -17.52 11.86
C LYS A 82 -18.88 -16.18 11.80
N GLU A 83 -19.13 -15.54 12.94
CA GLU A 83 -19.84 -14.26 13.00
C GLU A 83 -19.03 -13.15 12.34
N LYS A 84 -17.72 -13.09 12.61
CA LYS A 84 -16.82 -12.12 11.97
C LYS A 84 -16.70 -12.34 10.47
N MET A 85 -16.65 -13.58 10.01
CA MET A 85 -16.66 -13.91 8.58
C MET A 85 -17.94 -13.41 7.90
N GLU A 86 -19.11 -13.67 8.50
CA GLU A 86 -20.40 -13.18 7.99
C GLU A 86 -20.47 -11.65 7.99
N LYS A 87 -19.93 -10.98 9.02
CA LYS A 87 -19.81 -9.51 9.07
C LYS A 87 -18.91 -8.97 7.97
N LEU A 88 -17.78 -9.62 7.69
CA LEU A 88 -16.85 -9.21 6.62
C LEU A 88 -17.44 -9.41 5.23
N GLU A 89 -18.16 -10.52 5.00
CA GLU A 89 -18.90 -10.75 3.76
C GLU A 89 -20.00 -9.71 3.56
N HIS A 90 -20.76 -9.40 4.61
CA HIS A 90 -21.76 -8.33 4.58
C HIS A 90 -21.12 -6.96 4.34
N ALA A 91 -19.99 -6.67 5.00
CA ALA A 91 -19.25 -5.42 4.80
C ALA A 91 -18.85 -5.28 3.34
N ASN A 92 -18.27 -6.31 2.71
CA ASN A 92 -17.87 -6.27 1.31
C ASN A 92 -18.99 -5.84 0.35
N SER A 93 -20.23 -6.28 0.57
CA SER A 93 -21.37 -5.85 -0.25
C SER A 93 -21.64 -4.33 -0.19
N GLN A 94 -21.25 -3.68 0.89
CA GLN A 94 -21.37 -2.23 1.07
C GLN A 94 -20.13 -1.49 0.57
N LEU A 95 -18.96 -2.08 0.78
CA LEU A 95 -17.64 -1.52 0.48
C LEU A 95 -17.34 -1.42 -1.00
N GLU A 96 -17.93 -2.29 -1.82
CA GLU A 96 -17.81 -2.23 -3.27
C GLU A 96 -18.26 -0.85 -3.81
N ASN A 97 -19.28 -0.22 -3.20
CA ASN A 97 -19.73 1.12 -3.58
C ASN A 97 -18.67 2.22 -3.32
N PHE A 98 -17.71 1.95 -2.44
CA PHE A 98 -16.59 2.83 -2.14
C PHE A 98 -15.32 2.44 -2.91
N GLY A 99 -15.38 1.41 -3.76
CA GLY A 99 -14.23 0.86 -4.47
C GLY A 99 -13.25 0.11 -3.56
N LEU A 100 -13.75 -0.43 -2.43
CA LEU A 100 -12.96 -1.15 -1.46
C LEU A 100 -13.41 -2.62 -1.37
N GLU A 101 -12.46 -3.51 -1.06
CA GLU A 101 -12.74 -4.92 -0.81
C GLU A 101 -11.85 -5.46 0.31
N ILE A 102 -12.42 -6.28 1.19
CA ILE A 102 -11.70 -7.08 2.17
C ILE A 102 -11.57 -8.51 1.65
N ILE A 103 -10.33 -8.95 1.45
CA ILE A 103 -9.98 -10.29 1.04
C ILE A 103 -9.52 -11.06 2.28
N CYS A 104 -10.29 -12.08 2.66
CA CYS A 104 -9.92 -13.02 3.71
C CYS A 104 -9.25 -14.27 3.11
N PRO A 105 -8.05 -14.67 3.57
CA PRO A 105 -7.47 -15.95 3.21
C PRO A 105 -8.16 -17.09 3.98
N LYS A 106 -8.55 -18.13 3.22
CA LYS A 106 -9.03 -19.46 3.64
C LYS A 106 -10.44 -19.59 4.23
N LYS A 107 -10.95 -20.83 4.15
CA LYS A 107 -12.11 -21.34 4.90
C LYS A 107 -11.74 -21.52 6.38
N LEU A 108 -12.70 -21.32 7.27
CA LEU A 108 -12.53 -21.63 8.70
C LEU A 108 -12.11 -23.10 8.90
N GLU A 109 -11.02 -23.32 9.61
CA GLU A 109 -10.62 -24.64 10.14
C GLU A 109 -11.03 -24.70 11.62
N GLY A 110 -12.15 -25.35 11.94
CA GLY A 110 -12.71 -25.39 13.30
C GLY A 110 -13.56 -24.15 13.67
N ASP A 111 -13.61 -23.79 14.95
CA ASP A 111 -14.48 -22.71 15.45
C ASP A 111 -13.93 -21.30 15.18
N SER A 112 -12.61 -21.17 14.97
CA SER A 112 -11.97 -19.90 14.61
C SER A 112 -10.60 -20.13 13.96
N ILE A 113 -10.15 -19.16 13.16
CA ILE A 113 -8.79 -19.11 12.58
C ILE A 113 -8.11 -17.80 12.96
N ILE A 114 -6.78 -17.79 12.97
CA ILE A 114 -6.02 -16.54 12.97
C ILE A 114 -5.40 -16.39 11.59
N SER A 115 -5.77 -15.33 10.87
CA SER A 115 -5.34 -15.08 9.49
C SER A 115 -5.10 -13.58 9.29
N GLY A 116 -4.23 -13.21 8.35
CA GLY A 116 -4.19 -11.82 7.89
C GLY A 116 -5.38 -11.57 6.98
N ILE A 117 -5.94 -10.36 6.96
CA ILE A 117 -6.86 -9.94 5.91
C ILE A 117 -6.20 -8.87 5.07
N THR A 118 -6.48 -8.86 3.78
CA THR A 118 -5.98 -7.85 2.86
C THR A 118 -7.12 -6.92 2.51
N VAL A 119 -6.94 -5.62 2.69
CA VAL A 119 -7.87 -4.61 2.17
C VAL A 119 -7.34 -4.11 0.83
N VAL A 120 -8.24 -3.92 -0.12
CA VAL A 120 -7.95 -3.47 -1.47
C VAL A 120 -8.68 -2.16 -1.73
N ASN A 121 -8.00 -1.21 -2.37
CA ASN A 121 -8.60 -0.03 -2.94
C ASN A 121 -8.42 -0.03 -4.47
N PHE A 122 -9.50 -0.29 -5.20
CA PHE A 122 -9.47 -0.39 -6.66
C PHE A 122 -9.03 0.93 -7.32
N LYS A 123 -9.38 2.08 -6.74
CA LYS A 123 -8.92 3.40 -7.24
C LYS A 123 -7.43 3.61 -6.98
N GLY A 124 -6.92 3.13 -5.85
CA GLY A 124 -5.48 3.15 -5.55
C GLY A 124 -4.67 2.31 -6.54
N VAL A 125 -5.17 1.12 -6.90
CA VAL A 125 -4.57 0.27 -7.95
C VAL A 125 -4.64 0.97 -9.32
N GLU A 126 -5.79 1.52 -9.69
CA GLU A 126 -5.96 2.23 -10.96
C GLU A 126 -4.99 3.41 -11.05
N ARG A 127 -4.94 4.24 -10.00
CA ARG A 127 -4.01 5.36 -9.88
C ARG A 127 -2.58 4.89 -10.13
N LYS A 128 -2.07 3.93 -9.34
CA LYS A 128 -0.67 3.51 -9.47
C LYS A 128 -0.37 2.89 -10.84
N SER A 129 -1.27 2.07 -11.38
CA SER A 129 -1.12 1.45 -12.70
C SER A 129 -1.04 2.45 -13.86
N LYS A 130 -1.62 3.66 -13.70
CA LYS A 130 -1.60 4.71 -14.72
C LYS A 130 -0.37 5.61 -14.65
N ILE A 131 0.14 5.85 -13.44
CA ILE A 131 1.23 6.80 -13.22
C ILE A 131 2.61 6.14 -13.23
N THR A 132 2.67 4.83 -13.00
CA THR A 132 3.94 4.11 -13.01
C THR A 132 4.58 4.11 -14.40
N ARG A 133 5.90 4.19 -14.39
CA ARG A 133 6.83 4.16 -15.52
C ARG A 133 7.57 2.83 -15.59
N ILE A 134 7.31 1.90 -14.66
CA ILE A 134 7.86 0.54 -14.72
C ILE A 134 7.36 -0.13 -16.03
N PRO A 135 8.26 -0.61 -16.91
CA PRO A 135 7.85 -1.16 -18.19
C PRO A 135 6.94 -2.39 -18.05
N GLY A 136 5.89 -2.45 -18.88
CA GLY A 136 5.02 -3.62 -18.95
C GLY A 136 3.94 -3.68 -17.87
N VAL A 137 3.72 -2.62 -17.08
CA VAL A 137 2.55 -2.55 -16.20
C VAL A 137 1.30 -2.21 -17.05
N PRO A 138 0.29 -3.10 -17.14
CA PRO A 138 -0.96 -2.77 -17.81
C PRO A 138 -1.76 -1.76 -16.98
N GLN A 139 -2.57 -0.92 -17.62
CA GLN A 139 -3.47 -0.01 -16.91
C GLN A 139 -4.68 -0.78 -16.37
N TYR A 140 -5.05 -0.52 -15.11
CA TYR A 140 -6.25 -1.07 -14.49
C TYR A 140 -7.41 -0.05 -14.55
N ASP A 141 -8.65 -0.54 -14.65
CA ASP A 141 -9.87 0.27 -14.51
C ASP A 141 -10.62 -0.18 -13.25
N SER A 142 -10.74 0.72 -12.27
CA SER A 142 -11.38 0.42 -10.98
C SER A 142 -12.85 0.03 -11.11
N LYS A 143 -13.53 0.40 -12.21
CA LYS A 143 -14.92 0.02 -12.48
C LYS A 143 -15.10 -1.47 -12.75
N LEU A 144 -14.02 -2.18 -13.07
CA LEU A 144 -14.06 -3.63 -13.27
C LEU A 144 -14.07 -4.41 -11.94
N GLY A 145 -13.84 -3.73 -10.81
CA GLY A 145 -13.89 -4.30 -9.47
C GLY A 145 -12.97 -5.51 -9.30
N LYS A 146 -13.38 -6.42 -8.41
CA LYS A 146 -12.65 -7.65 -8.06
C LYS A 146 -12.31 -8.52 -9.26
N ASP A 147 -13.30 -8.82 -10.09
CA ASP A 147 -13.12 -9.71 -11.25
C ASP A 147 -12.15 -9.10 -12.27
N GLY A 148 -12.22 -7.78 -12.45
CA GLY A 148 -11.24 -7.01 -13.21
C GLY A 148 -9.83 -7.15 -12.65
N LEU A 149 -9.68 -6.98 -11.35
CA LEU A 149 -8.40 -7.03 -10.66
C LEU A 149 -7.74 -8.41 -10.77
N ILE A 150 -8.52 -9.49 -10.64
CA ILE A 150 -8.03 -10.87 -10.82
C ILE A 150 -7.49 -11.07 -12.23
N ARG A 151 -8.18 -10.53 -13.26
CA ARG A 151 -7.70 -10.60 -14.65
C ARG A 151 -6.46 -9.74 -14.86
N TRP A 152 -6.50 -8.50 -14.38
CA TRP A 152 -5.40 -7.55 -14.48
C TRP A 152 -4.12 -8.08 -13.83
N ARG A 153 -4.20 -8.74 -12.66
CA ARG A 153 -3.02 -9.37 -12.03
C ARG A 153 -2.37 -10.44 -12.90
N LYS A 154 -3.15 -11.26 -13.63
CA LYS A 154 -2.62 -12.28 -14.55
C LYS A 154 -1.94 -11.64 -15.77
N GLU A 155 -2.54 -10.57 -16.29
CA GLU A 155 -1.98 -9.79 -17.38
C GLU A 155 -0.69 -9.08 -16.97
N PHE A 156 -0.66 -8.53 -15.76
CA PHE A 156 0.48 -7.84 -15.20
C PHE A 156 1.69 -8.78 -15.06
N ASP A 157 1.53 -9.95 -14.45
CA ASP A 157 2.59 -10.96 -14.37
C ASP A 157 3.12 -11.37 -15.76
N SER A 158 2.22 -11.60 -16.71
CA SER A 158 2.59 -11.96 -18.08
C SER A 158 3.36 -10.83 -18.79
N SER A 159 2.96 -9.59 -18.55
CA SER A 159 3.54 -8.40 -19.19
C SER A 159 4.91 -8.03 -18.61
N LEU A 160 5.11 -8.21 -17.30
CA LEU A 160 6.44 -8.10 -16.66
C LEU A 160 7.42 -9.13 -17.23
N LYS A 161 6.97 -10.38 -17.38
CA LYS A 161 7.79 -11.46 -17.99
C LYS A 161 8.18 -11.13 -19.43
N GLU A 162 7.26 -10.59 -20.22
CA GLU A 162 7.56 -10.18 -21.60
C GLU A 162 8.49 -8.95 -21.63
N ALA A 163 8.30 -7.97 -20.74
CA ALA A 163 9.21 -6.83 -20.59
C ALA A 163 10.64 -7.27 -20.24
N GLN A 164 10.78 -8.29 -19.38
CA GLN A 164 12.07 -8.89 -19.06
C GLN A 164 12.69 -9.64 -20.24
N LYS A 165 11.89 -10.42 -20.97
CA LYS A 165 12.32 -11.17 -22.15
C LYS A 165 12.78 -10.26 -23.30
N THR A 166 12.11 -9.13 -23.49
CA THR A 166 12.43 -8.12 -24.52
C THR A 166 13.53 -7.15 -24.09
N GLY A 167 14.08 -7.30 -22.88
CA GLY A 167 15.19 -6.50 -22.37
C GLY A 167 14.80 -5.12 -21.86
N LYS A 168 13.50 -4.81 -21.75
CA LYS A 168 13.01 -3.58 -21.11
C LYS A 168 13.19 -3.60 -19.60
N ILE A 169 13.18 -4.80 -19.01
CA ILE A 169 13.56 -5.06 -17.62
C ILE A 169 14.77 -6.00 -17.62
N PRO A 170 15.84 -5.73 -16.85
CA PRO A 170 16.97 -6.64 -16.76
C PRO A 170 16.56 -8.04 -16.24
N LYS A 171 17.17 -9.10 -16.77
CA LYS A 171 16.88 -10.49 -16.37
C LYS A 171 17.16 -10.80 -14.90
N ALA A 172 18.03 -10.02 -14.27
CA ALA A 172 18.39 -10.22 -12.88
C ALA A 172 17.34 -9.65 -11.92
N VAL A 173 16.43 -8.78 -12.40
CA VAL A 173 15.43 -8.12 -11.57
C VAL A 173 14.37 -9.10 -11.11
N ASP A 174 14.05 -9.06 -9.81
CA ASP A 174 12.95 -9.82 -9.24
C ASP A 174 11.60 -9.15 -9.57
N LEU A 175 10.79 -9.83 -10.38
CA LEU A 175 9.50 -9.31 -10.84
C LEU A 175 8.44 -9.30 -9.72
N GLU A 176 8.59 -10.12 -8.67
CA GLU A 176 7.67 -10.16 -7.54
C GLU A 176 7.77 -8.86 -6.73
N ILE A 177 8.98 -8.37 -6.49
CA ILE A 177 9.22 -7.09 -5.81
C ILE A 177 8.58 -5.93 -6.59
N LEU A 178 8.73 -5.91 -7.92
CA LEU A 178 8.10 -4.87 -8.75
C LEU A 178 6.57 -4.93 -8.64
N PHE A 179 6.01 -6.14 -8.73
CA PHE A 179 4.57 -6.36 -8.63
C PHE A 179 4.02 -5.88 -7.28
N GLU A 180 4.65 -6.29 -6.17
CA GLU A 180 4.25 -5.90 -4.82
C GLU A 180 4.37 -4.39 -4.61
N GLY A 181 5.49 -3.79 -5.01
CA GLY A 181 5.70 -2.35 -4.89
C GLY A 181 4.62 -1.53 -5.60
N ILE A 182 4.24 -1.92 -6.81
CA ILE A 182 3.15 -1.29 -7.58
C ILE A 182 1.80 -1.47 -6.87
N ILE A 183 1.55 -2.65 -6.32
CA ILE A 183 0.30 -2.97 -5.62
C ILE A 183 0.18 -2.21 -4.29
N PHE A 184 1.28 -2.05 -3.57
CA PHE A 184 1.35 -1.19 -2.38
C PHE A 184 1.31 0.30 -2.71
N GLY A 185 1.45 0.67 -3.99
CA GLY A 185 1.36 2.05 -4.44
C GLY A 185 2.63 2.87 -4.23
N TYR A 186 3.77 2.24 -3.98
CA TYR A 186 5.03 2.95 -3.69
C TYR A 186 5.57 3.70 -4.90
N PRO A 187 6.35 4.78 -4.70
CA PRO A 187 7.06 5.46 -5.79
C PRO A 187 7.92 4.49 -6.59
N ASP A 188 7.97 4.64 -7.92
CA ASP A 188 8.72 3.70 -8.78
C ASP A 188 10.20 3.62 -8.39
N GLN A 189 10.79 4.77 -8.06
CA GLN A 189 12.20 4.82 -7.66
C GLN A 189 12.45 4.03 -6.36
N ALA A 190 11.55 4.12 -5.38
CA ALA A 190 11.67 3.35 -4.13
C ALA A 190 11.55 1.84 -4.38
N ILE A 191 10.66 1.42 -5.29
CA ILE A 191 10.53 0.01 -5.69
C ILE A 191 11.84 -0.49 -6.31
N ILE A 192 12.43 0.29 -7.21
CA ILE A 192 13.69 -0.04 -7.88
C ILE A 192 14.85 -0.08 -6.89
N ASP A 193 14.89 0.86 -5.94
CA ASP A 193 15.93 0.94 -4.91
C ASP A 193 15.88 -0.29 -3.99
N PHE A 194 14.69 -0.65 -3.52
CA PHE A 194 14.49 -1.83 -2.69
C PHE A 194 14.83 -3.14 -3.42
N GLU A 195 14.39 -3.27 -4.68
CA GLU A 195 14.77 -4.41 -5.53
C GLU A 195 16.29 -4.53 -5.68
N LYS A 196 16.95 -3.42 -6.03
CA LYS A 196 18.39 -3.38 -6.23
C LYS A 196 19.13 -3.71 -4.93
N CYS A 197 18.65 -3.21 -3.80
CA CYS A 197 19.20 -3.49 -2.48
C CYS A 197 19.19 -5.00 -2.17
N LEU A 198 18.02 -5.65 -2.31
CA LEU A 198 17.88 -7.09 -2.09
C LEU A 198 18.73 -7.92 -3.06
N ARG A 199 18.71 -7.57 -4.34
CA ARG A 199 19.45 -8.30 -5.38
C ARG A 199 20.96 -8.20 -5.23
N THR A 200 21.48 -7.05 -4.80
CA THR A 200 22.93 -6.84 -4.66
C THR A 200 23.47 -7.22 -3.29
N GLY A 201 22.60 -7.59 -2.34
CA GLY A 201 23.00 -7.91 -0.97
C GLY A 201 23.55 -6.73 -0.19
N ARG A 202 23.42 -5.50 -0.72
CA ARG A 202 23.85 -4.24 -0.11
C ARG A 202 22.76 -3.71 0.83
N ILE A 203 22.22 -4.61 1.66
CA ILE A 203 21.17 -4.32 2.67
C ILE A 203 21.66 -3.25 3.67
N HIS A 204 22.98 -3.09 3.79
CA HIS A 204 23.65 -2.14 4.68
C HIS A 204 24.23 -0.90 3.97
N GLU A 205 23.96 -0.67 2.67
CA GLU A 205 24.32 0.59 2.00
C GLU A 205 23.19 1.63 2.12
N ASP A 206 22.69 1.77 3.35
CA ASP A 206 21.87 2.87 3.87
C ASP A 206 20.67 3.28 3.00
N LEU A 207 19.78 2.33 2.64
CA LEU A 207 18.43 2.77 2.35
C LEU A 207 17.91 3.56 3.55
N ILE A 208 17.28 4.70 3.29
CA ILE A 208 16.60 5.48 4.31
C ILE A 208 15.11 5.19 4.22
N GLU A 209 14.52 4.93 5.39
CA GLU A 209 13.08 4.79 5.53
C GLU A 209 12.41 6.13 5.24
N ALA A 210 11.33 6.10 4.47
CA ALA A 210 10.54 7.29 4.21
C ALA A 210 9.93 7.81 5.50
N ASP A 211 10.44 8.92 6.03
CA ASP A 211 9.86 9.61 7.18
C ASP A 211 8.44 10.10 6.87
N ILE A 212 7.42 9.26 6.99
CA ILE A 212 6.00 9.62 6.85
C ILE A 212 5.37 9.66 8.24
N ILE A 213 5.62 8.64 9.04
CA ILE A 213 5.06 8.35 10.35
C ILE A 213 5.84 9.03 11.46
N SER A 214 7.18 9.05 11.36
CA SER A 214 8.03 9.52 12.46
C SER A 214 7.74 10.98 12.84
N SER A 215 7.24 11.77 11.89
CA SER A 215 6.79 13.14 12.11
C SER A 215 5.37 13.32 12.69
N ILE A 216 4.60 12.24 12.91
CA ILE A 216 3.19 12.27 13.35
C ILE A 216 3.01 11.27 14.52
N PRO A 217 3.03 11.72 15.79
CA PRO A 217 3.00 10.83 16.96
C PRO A 217 1.84 9.84 16.99
N GLU A 218 0.65 10.26 16.57
CA GLU A 218 -0.49 9.34 16.44
C GLU A 218 -0.24 8.27 15.38
N ALA A 219 0.34 8.62 14.23
CA ALA A 219 0.65 7.64 13.20
C ALA A 219 1.62 6.56 13.72
N GLU A 220 2.60 6.93 14.54
CA GLU A 220 3.55 6.01 15.16
C GLU A 220 2.84 5.01 16.08
N LYS A 221 1.90 5.51 16.89
CA LYS A 221 1.07 4.67 17.76
C LYS A 221 0.18 3.69 16.97
N TYR A 222 -0.19 4.03 15.75
CA TYR A 222 -1.07 3.25 14.90
C TYR A 222 -0.42 2.89 13.56
N GLN A 223 0.87 2.52 13.51
CA GLN A 223 1.54 2.34 12.22
C GLN A 223 0.93 1.23 11.33
N GLY A 224 0.56 0.08 11.92
CA GLY A 224 0.15 -1.11 11.17
C GLY A 224 1.32 -1.77 10.42
N ALA A 225 0.99 -2.64 9.46
CA ALA A 225 1.99 -3.37 8.68
C ALA A 225 2.38 -2.62 7.40
N VAL A 226 3.68 -2.47 7.17
CA VAL A 226 4.26 -1.92 5.92
C VAL A 226 3.63 -0.59 5.49
N PRO A 227 3.59 0.45 6.34
CA PRO A 227 3.04 1.75 5.93
C PRO A 227 3.97 2.51 5.00
N GLU A 228 5.29 2.37 5.20
CA GLU A 228 6.36 3.12 4.55
C GLU A 228 7.12 2.27 3.53
N PHE A 229 8.10 2.89 2.90
CA PHE A 229 8.99 2.31 1.92
C PHE A 229 10.40 2.88 2.12
N ASP A 230 11.38 2.16 1.60
CA ASP A 230 12.78 2.52 1.68
C ASP A 230 13.30 2.99 0.32
N TYR A 231 14.25 3.92 0.32
CA TYR A 231 14.89 4.41 -0.91
C TYR A 231 16.34 4.86 -0.65
N TYR A 232 17.13 4.96 -1.70
CA TYR A 232 18.53 5.38 -1.57
C TYR A 232 18.64 6.89 -1.30
N PRO A 233 19.59 7.35 -0.47
CA PRO A 233 19.73 8.76 -0.10
C PRO A 233 19.90 9.72 -1.29
N GLU A 234 20.54 9.29 -2.38
CA GLU A 234 20.67 10.06 -3.61
C GLU A 234 19.33 10.34 -4.31
N HIS A 235 18.29 9.57 -4.01
CA HIS A 235 16.95 9.72 -4.57
C HIS A 235 15.99 10.48 -3.66
N LYS A 236 16.45 11.05 -2.54
CA LYS A 236 15.61 11.84 -1.62
C LYS A 236 14.88 13.01 -2.27
N ASP A 237 15.46 13.59 -3.33
CA ASP A 237 14.91 14.72 -4.06
C ASP A 237 14.10 14.27 -5.30
N ASN A 238 13.85 12.96 -5.46
CA ASN A 238 13.00 12.44 -6.52
C ASN A 238 11.57 13.00 -6.37
N PRO A 239 11.00 13.65 -7.40
CA PRO A 239 9.69 14.30 -7.29
C PRO A 239 8.55 13.37 -6.86
N GLU A 240 8.54 12.11 -7.31
CA GLU A 240 7.49 11.14 -6.94
C GLU A 240 7.59 10.78 -5.45
N ILE A 241 8.81 10.60 -4.93
CA ILE A 241 9.06 10.31 -3.52
C ILE A 241 8.64 11.51 -2.65
N VAL A 242 9.10 12.71 -2.99
CA VAL A 242 8.79 13.95 -2.25
C VAL A 242 7.29 14.20 -2.22
N GLU A 243 6.62 14.08 -3.36
CA GLU A 243 5.18 14.27 -3.45
C GLU A 243 4.42 13.20 -2.65
N TYR A 244 4.82 11.93 -2.76
CA TYR A 244 4.19 10.84 -2.01
C TYR A 244 4.28 11.09 -0.50
N ILE A 245 5.48 11.38 0.01
CA ILE A 245 5.72 11.63 1.43
C ILE A 245 4.89 12.83 1.90
N SER A 246 4.90 13.93 1.15
CA SER A 246 4.11 15.13 1.48
C SER A 246 2.61 14.82 1.56
N ASN A 247 2.05 14.14 0.56
CA ASN A 247 0.64 13.79 0.53
C ASN A 247 0.27 12.83 1.65
N ALA A 248 1.09 11.81 1.90
CA ALA A 248 0.89 10.85 2.98
C ALA A 248 0.88 11.55 4.35
N LYS A 249 1.84 12.44 4.61
CA LYS A 249 1.89 13.24 5.85
C LYS A 249 0.63 14.08 6.04
N ASN A 250 0.21 14.80 4.99
CA ASN A 250 -0.99 15.64 5.06
C ASN A 250 -2.25 14.81 5.35
N ILE A 251 -2.45 13.69 4.66
CA ILE A 251 -3.59 12.80 4.86
C ILE A 251 -3.62 12.25 6.29
N LEU A 252 -2.49 11.73 6.77
CA LEU A 252 -2.39 11.17 8.12
C LEU A 252 -2.60 12.24 9.19
N ASN A 253 -1.96 13.40 9.04
CA ASN A 253 -2.12 14.50 9.99
C ASN A 253 -3.57 14.96 10.08
N ASP A 254 -4.22 15.21 8.95
CA ASP A 254 -5.63 15.61 8.91
C ASP A 254 -6.55 14.54 9.53
N PHE A 255 -6.29 13.26 9.24
CA PHE A 255 -7.05 12.15 9.80
C PHE A 255 -6.94 12.09 11.33
N TYR A 256 -5.71 12.07 11.87
CA TYR A 256 -5.48 11.94 13.31
C TYR A 256 -5.86 13.21 14.07
N GLN A 257 -5.88 14.38 13.42
CA GLN A 257 -6.37 15.61 14.01
C GLN A 257 -7.89 15.79 13.92
N SER A 258 -8.60 14.90 13.20
CA SER A 258 -10.05 14.98 13.06
C SER A 258 -10.79 14.78 14.38
N ASP A 259 -11.92 15.49 14.55
CA ASP A 259 -12.77 15.35 15.74
C ASP A 259 -13.29 13.92 15.89
N TRP A 260 -13.62 13.26 14.78
CA TRP A 260 -14.08 11.87 14.79
C TRP A 260 -13.03 10.92 15.36
N PHE A 261 -11.77 11.00 14.90
CA PHE A 261 -10.71 10.14 15.44
C PHE A 261 -10.38 10.47 16.89
N LYS A 262 -10.33 11.76 17.23
CA LYS A 262 -10.14 12.21 18.62
C LYS A 262 -11.20 11.64 19.54
N GLU A 263 -12.47 11.66 19.16
CA GLU A 263 -13.54 11.05 19.93
C GLU A 263 -13.41 9.51 19.97
N LEU A 264 -13.23 8.87 18.81
CA LEU A 264 -13.12 7.42 18.68
C LEU A 264 -12.01 6.85 19.58
N SER A 265 -10.84 7.48 19.55
CA SER A 265 -9.65 7.03 20.27
C SER A 265 -9.81 7.05 21.80
N GLN A 266 -10.80 7.78 22.32
CA GLN A 266 -11.16 7.84 23.73
C GLN A 266 -12.27 6.85 24.11
N ARG A 267 -12.93 6.21 23.14
CA ARG A 267 -13.99 5.24 23.42
C ARG A 267 -13.42 3.97 24.01
N LYS A 268 -14.06 3.48 25.06
CA LYS A 268 -13.62 2.28 25.79
C LYS A 268 -13.59 1.06 24.88
N GLU A 269 -14.64 0.83 24.10
CA GLU A 269 -14.73 -0.32 23.20
C GLU A 269 -13.61 -0.31 22.15
N PHE A 270 -13.24 0.87 21.62
CA PHE A 270 -12.15 0.99 20.66
C PHE A 270 -10.80 0.64 21.30
N GLN A 271 -10.54 1.14 22.52
CA GLN A 271 -9.30 0.88 23.24
C GLN A 271 -9.16 -0.60 23.62
N GLU A 272 -10.24 -1.23 24.08
CA GLU A 272 -10.26 -2.65 24.42
C GLU A 272 -10.00 -3.53 23.19
N SER A 273 -10.69 -3.28 22.07
CA SER A 273 -10.45 -4.00 20.81
C SER A 273 -9.02 -3.80 20.28
N ARG A 274 -8.44 -2.60 20.40
CA ARG A 274 -7.03 -2.36 20.05
C ARG A 274 -6.06 -3.18 20.91
N GLN A 275 -6.31 -3.24 22.21
CA GLN A 275 -5.46 -4.02 23.12
C GLN A 275 -5.52 -5.51 22.80
N GLU A 276 -6.70 -6.04 22.51
CA GLU A 276 -6.87 -7.43 22.09
C GLU A 276 -6.13 -7.70 20.77
N ALA A 277 -6.31 -6.85 19.76
CA ALA A 277 -5.61 -6.98 18.48
C ALA A 277 -4.09 -7.00 18.65
N ALA A 278 -3.54 -6.12 19.50
CA ALA A 278 -2.10 -6.07 19.78
C ALA A 278 -1.60 -7.34 20.49
N GLN A 279 -2.41 -7.96 21.35
CA GLN A 279 -2.05 -9.24 21.99
C GLN A 279 -2.01 -10.39 20.98
N ILE A 280 -2.98 -10.45 20.07
CA ILE A 280 -3.04 -11.48 19.02
C ILE A 280 -1.85 -11.33 18.07
N GLU A 281 -1.53 -10.11 17.66
CA GLU A 281 -0.40 -9.80 16.78
C GLU A 281 0.94 -10.22 17.41
N ARG A 282 1.16 -9.91 18.69
CA ARG A 282 2.33 -10.38 19.45
C ARG A 282 2.39 -11.90 19.50
N ALA A 283 1.26 -12.57 19.76
CA ALA A 283 1.21 -14.03 19.80
C ALA A 283 1.46 -14.68 18.42
N GLY A 284 1.00 -14.04 17.34
CA GLY A 284 1.24 -14.47 15.96
C GLY A 284 2.71 -14.37 15.57
N PHE A 285 3.36 -13.26 15.94
CA PHE A 285 4.78 -13.04 15.69
C PHE A 285 5.67 -14.07 16.41
N LEU A 286 5.35 -14.38 17.68
CA LEU A 286 6.08 -15.39 18.47
C LEU A 286 5.91 -16.83 18.00
N LYS A 287 4.93 -17.12 17.12
CA LYS A 287 4.74 -18.47 16.55
C LYS A 287 5.49 -18.70 15.23
N LYS A 288 5.90 -17.62 14.55
CA LYS A 288 6.63 -17.69 13.27
C LYS A 288 8.15 -17.65 13.43
N ASN A 289 8.63 -17.16 14.58
CA ASN A 289 10.05 -17.09 14.96
C ASN A 289 10.36 -18.09 16.07
#